data_AF-A0A967C041-F1
#
_entry.id   AF-A0A967C041-F1
#
_cell.length_a   1.000
_cell.length_b   1.000
_cell.length_c   1.000
_cell.angle_alpha   90.00
_cell.angle_beta   90.00
_cell.angle_gamma   90.00
#
_symmetry.space_group_name_H-M   'P 1'
#
loop_
_entity.id
_entity.type
_entity.pdbx_description
1 polymer ?
#
loop_
_entity_poly.entity_id
_entity_poly.type
_entity_poly.pdbx_seq_one_letter_code
_entity_poly.pdbx_strand_id
1 'polypeptide(L)'
;MKIIKLDKSIPLVALQFNFSNYKIVPKIIKKISDEKQKEKIERKKIASGVQVIIPTPNTSLLLFPRQLREAGYELVDAISQERINGNANNNKYHMVRFVFSRHECAEPSEKFLKYSDIVHSELDKICRQALWRVRDYLNPFYKKGKKIEGKNFVSINLEVRVPLISPNGKLIKKWEKNEKGKKVGEKSLPLFPNYFLSVKNGEIKLMKVSKALVRRAFLRRV
;
A
#
# COMPACT_ATOMS: atom_id res chain seq x y z
N MET A 1 4.56 11.93 -16.70
CA MET A 1 4.07 11.21 -15.50
C MET A 1 3.50 12.26 -14.55
N LYS A 2 2.23 12.15 -14.12
CA LYS A 2 1.70 13.08 -13.11
C LYS A 2 2.46 12.85 -11.80
N ILE A 3 2.76 13.92 -11.07
CA ILE A 3 3.44 13.88 -9.78
C ILE A 3 2.43 14.31 -8.73
N ILE A 4 2.36 13.57 -7.62
CA ILE A 4 1.52 13.95 -6.48
C ILE A 4 2.39 14.73 -5.50
N LYS A 5 2.08 16.02 -5.34
CA LYS A 5 2.66 16.88 -4.29
C LYS A 5 1.83 16.76 -3.01
N LEU A 6 2.49 16.50 -1.90
CA LEU A 6 1.91 16.40 -0.57
C LEU A 6 1.86 17.79 0.09
N ASP A 7 0.95 18.61 -0.41
CA ASP A 7 0.65 19.94 0.12
C ASP A 7 -0.75 20.00 0.76
N LYS A 8 -1.23 21.22 1.05
CA LYS A 8 -2.54 21.46 1.67
C LYS A 8 -3.73 20.94 0.83
N SER A 9 -3.52 20.69 -0.47
CA SER A 9 -4.54 20.12 -1.36
C SER A 9 -4.75 18.61 -1.14
N ILE A 10 -3.82 17.93 -0.44
CA ILE A 10 -3.89 16.48 -0.16
C ILE A 10 -4.06 16.23 1.35
N PRO A 11 -5.26 16.43 1.93
CA PRO A 11 -5.50 16.18 3.35
C PRO A 11 -5.32 14.71 3.74
N LEU A 12 -5.58 13.76 2.84
CA LEU A 12 -5.59 12.32 3.15
C LEU A 12 -4.77 11.49 2.15
N VAL A 13 -4.07 10.50 2.69
CA VAL A 13 -3.40 9.43 1.93
C VAL A 13 -3.86 8.08 2.49
N ALA A 14 -4.40 7.20 1.64
CA ALA A 14 -4.83 5.86 2.02
C ALA A 14 -3.91 4.81 1.40
N LEU A 15 -3.34 3.94 2.23
CA LEU A 15 -2.67 2.71 1.79
C LEU A 15 -3.65 1.55 1.87
N GLN A 16 -3.99 0.94 0.73
CA GLN A 16 -4.93 -0.17 0.65
C GLN A 16 -4.25 -1.45 0.19
N PHE A 17 -4.08 -2.41 1.10
CA PHE A 17 -3.55 -3.73 0.81
C PHE A 17 -4.66 -4.71 0.48
N ASN A 18 -4.50 -5.43 -0.63
CA ASN A 18 -5.42 -6.47 -1.06
C ASN A 18 -4.78 -7.84 -0.81
N PHE A 19 -5.40 -8.64 0.07
CA PHE A 19 -4.96 -9.98 0.42
C PHE A 19 -5.96 -11.02 -0.12
N SER A 20 -5.46 -12.02 -0.85
CA SER A 20 -6.25 -13.18 -1.27
C SER A 20 -6.40 -14.23 -0.17
N ASN A 21 -5.56 -14.18 0.87
CA ASN A 21 -5.58 -15.10 2.00
C ASN A 21 -5.89 -14.32 3.27
N TYR A 22 -6.94 -14.69 4.00
CA TYR A 22 -7.32 -14.00 5.24
C TYR A 22 -6.30 -14.22 6.38
N LYS A 23 -5.55 -15.34 6.37
CA LYS A 23 -4.63 -15.71 7.46
C LYS A 23 -3.47 -14.72 7.64
N ILE A 24 -3.19 -13.91 6.61
CA ILE A 24 -2.13 -12.89 6.63
C ILE A 24 -2.66 -11.48 6.94
N VAL A 25 -3.98 -11.32 7.09
CA VAL A 25 -4.57 -10.06 7.55
C VAL A 25 -4.29 -9.91 9.05
N PRO A 26 -3.74 -8.78 9.51
CA PRO A 26 -3.48 -8.60 10.93
C PRO A 26 -4.78 -8.55 11.73
N LYS A 27 -4.88 -9.40 12.76
CA LYS A 27 -6.11 -9.55 13.57
C LYS A 27 -6.45 -8.31 14.39
N ILE A 28 -5.47 -7.45 14.68
CA ILE A 28 -5.67 -6.21 15.44
C ILE A 28 -6.44 -5.14 14.65
N ILE A 29 -6.44 -5.23 13.31
CA ILE A 29 -7.09 -4.23 12.47
C ILE A 29 -8.60 -4.40 12.56
N LYS A 30 -9.29 -3.31 12.92
CA LYS A 30 -10.75 -3.25 13.06
C LYS A 30 -11.43 -3.83 11.82
N LYS A 31 -12.10 -4.97 11.98
CA LYS A 31 -12.96 -5.52 10.93
C LYS A 31 -14.26 -4.72 10.86
N ILE A 32 -14.60 -4.23 9.67
CA ILE A 32 -15.91 -3.66 9.37
C ILE A 32 -16.78 -4.69 8.65
N SER A 33 -18.07 -4.38 8.47
CA SER A 33 -19.00 -5.27 7.77
C SER A 33 -18.50 -5.61 6.37
N ASP A 34 -18.64 -6.89 6.01
CA ASP A 34 -18.30 -7.38 4.68
C ASP A 34 -19.09 -6.62 3.60
N GLU A 35 -18.47 -6.38 2.45
CA GLU A 35 -19.05 -5.57 1.37
C GLU A 35 -20.32 -6.22 0.83
N LYS A 36 -21.42 -5.47 0.84
CA LYS A 36 -22.69 -5.88 0.22
C LYS A 36 -22.68 -5.57 -1.28
N GLN A 37 -23.49 -6.28 -2.05
CA GLN A 37 -23.58 -6.07 -3.50
C GLN A 37 -24.01 -4.64 -3.88
N LYS A 38 -24.88 -3.99 -3.10
CA LYS A 38 -25.24 -2.57 -3.29
C LYS A 38 -24.03 -1.65 -3.13
N GLU A 39 -23.25 -1.84 -2.07
CA GLU A 39 -22.03 -1.06 -1.80
C GLU A 39 -20.99 -1.24 -2.92
N LYS A 40 -20.86 -2.46 -3.47
CA LYS A 40 -20.00 -2.73 -4.64
C LYS A 40 -20.42 -1.89 -5.85
N ILE A 41 -21.73 -1.82 -6.13
CA ILE A 41 -22.28 -1.05 -7.25
C ILE A 41 -22.02 0.44 -7.04
N GLU A 42 -22.29 0.97 -5.85
CA GLU A 42 -22.05 2.37 -5.49
C GLU A 42 -20.57 2.74 -5.60
N ARG A 43 -19.68 1.90 -5.07
CA ARG A 43 -18.22 2.09 -5.18
C ARG A 43 -17.76 2.19 -6.64
N LYS A 44 -18.33 1.40 -7.55
CA LYS A 44 -18.01 1.50 -8.99
C LYS A 44 -18.52 2.80 -9.61
N LYS A 45 -19.67 3.31 -9.18
CA LYS A 45 -20.23 4.60 -9.65
C LYS A 45 -19.39 5.80 -9.20
N ILE A 46 -18.84 5.75 -7.99
CA ILE A 46 -18.09 6.87 -7.39
C ILE A 46 -16.62 6.93 -7.86
N ALA A 47 -16.11 5.86 -8.49
CA ALA A 47 -14.72 5.77 -8.93
C ALA A 47 -14.39 6.74 -10.09
N SER A 48 -14.15 8.01 -9.76
CA SER A 48 -13.83 9.11 -10.69
C SER A 48 -12.36 9.56 -10.61
N GLY A 49 -11.54 8.90 -9.78
CA GLY A 49 -10.16 9.27 -9.56
C GLY A 49 -9.27 9.09 -10.81
N VAL A 50 -8.29 9.97 -10.93
CA VAL A 50 -7.28 9.91 -11.98
C VAL A 50 -6.11 9.04 -11.51
N GLN A 51 -5.79 8.00 -12.27
CA GLN A 51 -4.60 7.19 -12.00
C GLN A 51 -3.33 8.01 -12.27
N VAL A 52 -2.40 8.00 -11.32
CA VAL A 52 -1.12 8.75 -11.44
C VAL A 52 0.04 7.79 -11.72
N ILE A 53 0.10 6.67 -10.99
CA ILE A 53 1.04 5.57 -11.08
C ILE A 53 0.31 4.39 -11.71
N ILE A 54 0.81 3.96 -12.87
CA ILE A 54 0.37 2.73 -13.52
C ILE A 54 0.73 1.51 -12.65
N PRO A 55 0.01 0.38 -12.76
CA PRO A 55 0.32 -0.83 -11.99
C PRO A 55 1.79 -1.26 -12.14
N THR A 56 2.58 -1.07 -11.08
CA THR A 56 4.02 -1.28 -11.09
C THR A 56 4.41 -2.41 -10.12
N PRO A 57 4.84 -3.59 -10.63
CA PRO A 57 5.16 -4.75 -9.81
C PRO A 57 6.54 -4.63 -9.12
N ASN A 58 6.80 -5.52 -8.16
CA ASN A 58 8.06 -5.64 -7.43
C ASN A 58 8.49 -4.32 -6.76
N THR A 59 7.51 -3.60 -6.19
CA THR A 59 7.73 -2.34 -5.48
C THR A 59 7.78 -2.60 -3.97
N SER A 60 8.78 -2.04 -3.30
CA SER A 60 8.88 -2.06 -1.83
C SER A 60 8.32 -0.77 -1.23
N LEU A 61 7.64 -0.92 -0.09
CA LEU A 61 7.12 0.17 0.74
C LEU A 61 7.92 0.33 2.04
N LEU A 62 9.08 -0.33 2.17
CA LEU A 62 9.84 -0.46 3.42
C LEU A 62 10.00 0.85 4.20
N LEU A 63 10.22 1.97 3.52
CA LEU A 63 10.44 3.27 4.16
C LEU A 63 9.23 4.22 4.04
N PHE A 64 8.21 3.83 3.29
CA PHE A 64 7.13 4.73 2.88
C PHE A 64 6.27 5.22 4.07
N PRO A 65 5.84 4.37 5.03
CA PRO A 65 5.09 4.86 6.19
C PRO A 65 5.87 5.88 7.02
N ARG A 66 7.18 5.67 7.20
CA ARG A 66 8.05 6.61 7.92
C ARG A 66 8.18 7.94 7.16
N GLN A 67 8.38 7.87 5.85
CA GLN A 67 8.51 9.05 4.99
C GLN A 67 7.21 9.87 4.90
N LEU A 68 6.04 9.24 4.96
CA LEU A 68 4.76 9.96 5.11
C LEU A 68 4.71 10.74 6.42
N ARG A 69 5.16 10.11 7.53
CA ARG A 69 5.24 10.77 8.84
C ARG A 69 6.19 11.96 8.84
N GLU A 70 7.38 11.79 8.27
CA GLU A 70 8.35 12.86 8.04
C GLU A 70 7.77 14.00 7.16
N ALA A 71 6.80 13.70 6.30
CA ALA A 71 6.08 14.69 5.49
C ALA A 71 4.85 15.31 6.19
N GLY A 72 4.66 15.08 7.50
CA GLY A 72 3.59 15.67 8.29
C GLY A 72 2.26 14.92 8.21
N TYR A 73 2.27 13.61 7.91
CA TYR A 73 1.07 12.78 7.93
C TYR A 73 1.06 11.83 9.13
N GLU A 74 -0.10 11.66 9.72
CA GLU A 74 -0.34 10.80 10.87
C GLU A 74 -1.29 9.68 10.47
N LEU A 75 -1.02 8.47 10.96
CA LEU A 75 -1.95 7.38 10.80
C LEU A 75 -3.14 7.61 11.74
N VAL A 76 -4.34 7.78 11.19
CA VAL A 76 -5.54 8.15 11.96
C VAL A 76 -6.59 7.04 12.03
N ASP A 77 -6.52 6.06 11.13
CA ASP A 77 -7.43 4.92 11.12
C ASP A 77 -6.81 3.71 10.41
N ALA A 78 -7.28 2.52 10.78
CA ALA A 78 -7.00 1.29 10.06
C ALA A 78 -8.17 0.32 10.12
N ILE A 79 -8.61 -0.13 8.95
CA ILE A 79 -9.79 -1.00 8.80
C ILE A 79 -9.49 -2.21 7.92
N SER A 80 -10.19 -3.31 8.18
CA SER A 80 -10.22 -4.48 7.32
C SER A 80 -11.65 -4.78 6.87
N GLN A 81 -11.82 -5.16 5.60
CA GLN A 81 -13.10 -5.47 5.00
C GLN A 81 -12.95 -6.60 3.98
N GLU A 82 -13.83 -7.60 4.03
CA GLU A 82 -13.96 -8.56 2.94
C GLU A 82 -14.74 -7.90 1.78
N ARG A 83 -14.19 -7.94 0.57
CA ARG A 83 -14.76 -7.30 -0.62
C ARG A 83 -15.03 -8.29 -1.74
N ILE A 84 -16.03 -7.99 -2.56
CA ILE A 84 -16.42 -8.78 -3.71
C ILE A 84 -15.56 -8.39 -4.91
N ASN A 85 -14.90 -9.36 -5.54
CA ASN A 85 -14.12 -9.12 -6.74
C ASN A 85 -15.04 -8.74 -7.92
N GLY A 86 -14.58 -7.83 -8.78
CA GLY A 86 -15.34 -7.27 -9.89
C GLY A 86 -15.62 -8.24 -11.03
N ASN A 87 -14.78 -9.27 -11.20
CA ASN A 87 -14.65 -10.03 -12.46
C ASN A 87 -15.04 -11.51 -12.37
N ALA A 88 -15.43 -12.04 -11.20
CA ALA A 88 -15.86 -13.43 -11.07
C ALA A 88 -16.92 -13.56 -9.99
N ASN A 89 -18.01 -14.27 -10.28
CA ASN A 89 -19.02 -14.60 -9.29
C ASN A 89 -18.34 -15.34 -8.13
N ASN A 90 -18.49 -14.80 -6.92
CA ASN A 90 -18.00 -15.32 -5.64
C ASN A 90 -16.51 -15.25 -5.26
N ASN A 91 -15.61 -14.69 -6.07
CA ASN A 91 -14.25 -14.45 -5.57
C ASN A 91 -14.23 -13.24 -4.63
N LYS A 92 -13.87 -13.48 -3.37
CA LYS A 92 -13.69 -12.44 -2.34
C LYS A 92 -12.21 -12.18 -2.08
N TYR A 93 -11.90 -11.00 -1.59
CA TYR A 93 -10.56 -10.65 -1.12
C TYR A 93 -10.66 -9.80 0.14
N HIS A 94 -9.61 -9.78 0.94
CA HIS A 94 -9.54 -8.97 2.15
C HIS A 94 -8.80 -7.68 1.84
N MET A 95 -9.51 -6.57 1.99
CA MET A 95 -8.98 -5.23 1.90
C MET A 95 -8.55 -4.80 3.30
N VAL A 96 -7.31 -4.34 3.45
CA VAL A 96 -6.82 -3.68 4.67
C VAL A 96 -6.39 -2.28 4.28
N ARG A 97 -7.01 -1.26 4.88
CA ARG A 97 -6.73 0.14 4.60
C ARG A 97 -6.18 0.84 5.82
N PHE A 98 -5.06 1.50 5.64
CA PHE A 98 -4.46 2.42 6.60
C PHE A 98 -4.69 3.84 6.07
N VAL A 99 -5.28 4.71 6.88
CA VAL A 99 -5.61 6.07 6.50
C VAL A 99 -4.68 7.03 7.22
N PHE A 100 -3.96 7.81 6.44
CA PHE A 100 -3.12 8.87 6.92
C PHE A 100 -3.81 10.21 6.68
N SER A 101 -3.83 11.06 7.70
CA SER A 101 -4.28 12.45 7.59
C SER A 101 -3.10 13.38 7.80
N ARG A 102 -3.12 14.53 7.15
CA ARG A 102 -2.16 15.59 7.43
C ARG A 102 -2.34 16.06 8.87
N HIS A 103 -1.25 16.36 9.57
CA HIS A 103 -1.25 16.69 11.01
C HIS A 103 -2.30 17.76 11.37
N GLU A 104 -2.43 18.83 10.58
CA GLU A 104 -3.42 19.89 10.83
C GLU A 104 -4.90 19.47 10.67
N CYS A 105 -5.15 18.27 10.15
CA CYS A 105 -6.47 17.69 9.93
C CYS A 105 -6.59 16.29 10.57
N ALA A 106 -5.62 15.89 11.40
CA ALA A 106 -5.59 14.58 12.01
C ALA A 106 -6.57 14.55 13.19
N GLU A 107 -7.65 13.78 13.03
CA GLU A 107 -8.67 13.57 14.06
C GLU A 107 -8.80 12.06 14.36
N PRO A 108 -7.75 11.40 14.91
CA PRO A 108 -7.85 9.99 15.28
C PRO A 108 -8.88 9.81 16.39
N SER A 109 -9.73 8.80 16.28
CA SER A 109 -10.66 8.48 17.37
C SER A 109 -9.92 8.03 18.63
N GLU A 110 -10.43 8.33 19.83
CA GLU A 110 -9.86 7.84 21.10
C GLU A 110 -9.68 6.32 21.10
N LYS A 111 -10.64 5.60 20.51
CA LYS A 111 -10.56 4.15 20.35
C LYS A 111 -9.33 3.76 19.55
N PHE A 112 -9.05 4.44 18.43
CA PHE A 112 -7.89 4.18 17.58
C PHE A 112 -6.57 4.45 18.31
N LEU A 113 -6.49 5.55 19.05
CA LEU A 113 -5.28 5.92 19.80
C LEU A 113 -4.82 4.81 20.74
N LYS A 114 -5.75 4.11 21.41
CA LYS A 114 -5.44 3.00 22.35
C LYS A 114 -4.68 1.82 21.72
N TYR A 115 -4.73 1.62 20.41
CA TYR A 115 -4.02 0.52 19.74
C TYR A 115 -3.15 0.99 18.56
N SER A 116 -2.97 2.30 18.39
CA SER A 116 -2.28 2.92 17.25
C SER A 116 -0.83 2.43 17.08
N ASP A 117 -0.08 2.25 18.17
CA ASP A 117 1.29 1.72 18.12
C ASP A 117 1.35 0.29 17.56
N ILE A 118 0.39 -0.55 17.94
CA ILE A 118 0.29 -1.93 17.44
C ILE A 118 -0.07 -1.92 15.95
N VAL A 119 -0.96 -1.01 15.53
CA VAL A 119 -1.30 -0.83 14.10
C VAL A 119 -0.08 -0.38 13.30
N HIS A 120 0.71 0.56 13.83
CA HIS A 120 1.95 0.99 13.20
C HIS A 120 2.93 -0.17 13.02
N SER A 121 3.11 -1.00 14.06
CA SER A 121 3.95 -2.20 14.00
C SER A 121 3.48 -3.19 12.93
N GLU A 122 2.17 -3.44 12.84
CA GLU A 122 1.60 -4.33 11.82
C GLU A 122 1.73 -3.75 10.40
N LEU A 123 1.55 -2.45 10.21
CA LEU A 123 1.81 -1.80 8.93
C LEU A 123 3.27 -1.97 8.50
N ASP A 124 4.21 -1.68 9.40
CA ASP A 124 5.65 -1.84 9.14
C ASP A 124 5.99 -3.28 8.77
N LYS A 125 5.41 -4.26 9.46
CA LYS A 125 5.57 -5.68 9.17
C LYS A 125 5.05 -6.04 7.78
N ILE A 126 3.85 -5.59 7.39
CA ILE A 126 3.31 -5.81 6.04
C ILE A 126 4.23 -5.22 4.96
N CYS A 127 4.76 -4.02 5.20
CA CYS A 127 5.68 -3.34 4.28
C CYS A 127 7.06 -4.01 4.18
N ARG A 128 7.54 -4.64 5.25
CA ARG A 128 8.83 -5.36 5.30
C ARG A 128 8.79 -6.74 4.68
N GLN A 129 7.68 -7.45 4.82
CA GLN A 129 7.62 -8.88 4.50
C GLN A 129 7.29 -9.20 3.04
N ALA A 130 7.00 -8.21 2.20
CA ALA A 130 6.59 -8.45 0.82
C ALA A 130 6.92 -7.29 -0.12
N LEU A 131 7.04 -7.63 -1.40
CA LEU A 131 6.94 -6.70 -2.50
C LEU A 131 5.50 -6.67 -3.02
N TRP A 132 5.12 -5.54 -3.59
CA TRP A 132 3.75 -5.29 -4.04
C TRP A 132 3.72 -4.78 -5.47
N ARG A 133 2.59 -5.00 -6.13
CA ARG A 133 2.18 -4.21 -7.28
C ARG A 133 1.50 -2.95 -6.77
N VAL A 134 2.11 -1.80 -7.02
CA VAL A 134 1.60 -0.49 -6.60
C VAL A 134 0.83 0.14 -7.76
N ARG A 135 -0.35 0.68 -7.47
CA ARG A 135 -1.10 1.58 -8.34
C ARG A 135 -1.66 2.68 -7.47
N ASP A 136 -1.68 3.92 -7.92
CA ASP A 136 -2.28 5.00 -7.14
C ASP A 136 -3.30 5.80 -7.95
N TYR A 137 -4.09 6.56 -7.21
CA TYR A 137 -5.14 7.41 -7.74
C TYR A 137 -5.20 8.70 -6.96
N LEU A 138 -5.38 9.80 -7.69
CA LEU A 138 -5.79 11.08 -7.15
C LEU A 138 -7.29 11.19 -7.30
N ASN A 139 -8.00 11.20 -6.17
CA ASN A 139 -9.46 11.19 -6.13
C ASN A 139 -9.99 12.51 -5.55
N PRO A 140 -11.17 12.98 -5.96
CA PRO A 140 -11.79 14.13 -5.31
C PRO A 140 -11.99 13.87 -3.80
N PHE A 141 -11.72 14.88 -2.98
CA PHE A 141 -11.92 14.78 -1.53
C PHE A 141 -13.36 15.15 -1.16
N TYR A 142 -13.99 14.35 -0.29
CA TYR A 142 -15.34 14.61 0.20
C TYR A 142 -15.33 14.69 1.73
N LYS A 143 -16.05 15.67 2.30
CA LYS A 143 -16.31 15.78 3.74
C LYS A 143 -17.81 15.87 3.95
N LYS A 144 -18.38 15.00 4.78
CA LYS A 144 -19.84 14.90 5.04
C LYS A 144 -20.67 14.83 3.74
N GLY A 145 -20.22 14.02 2.78
CA GLY A 145 -20.91 13.81 1.49
C GLY A 145 -20.73 14.92 0.44
N LYS A 146 -20.10 16.04 0.78
CA LYS A 146 -19.85 17.16 -0.16
C LYS A 146 -18.41 17.15 -0.65
N LYS A 147 -18.22 17.33 -1.96
CA LYS A 147 -16.90 17.52 -2.57
C LYS A 147 -16.30 18.82 -2.04
N ILE A 148 -15.03 18.79 -1.64
CA ILE A 148 -14.28 19.98 -1.21
C ILE A 148 -13.41 20.43 -2.38
N GLU A 149 -13.74 21.58 -2.94
CA GLU A 149 -13.05 22.09 -4.13
C GLU A 149 -11.56 22.36 -3.84
N GLY A 150 -10.71 22.10 -4.83
CA GLY A 150 -9.26 22.22 -4.69
C GLY A 150 -8.60 21.17 -3.77
N LYS A 151 -9.36 20.23 -3.19
CA LYS A 151 -8.83 19.14 -2.36
C LYS A 151 -9.04 17.78 -3.01
N ASN A 152 -8.01 16.94 -2.88
CA ASN A 152 -8.02 15.56 -3.33
C ASN A 152 -7.52 14.64 -2.23
N PHE A 153 -7.82 13.35 -2.32
CA PHE A 153 -7.14 12.34 -1.50
C PHE A 153 -6.42 11.35 -2.41
N VAL A 154 -5.30 10.83 -1.90
CA VAL A 154 -4.49 9.85 -2.61
C VAL A 154 -4.87 8.47 -2.13
N SER A 155 -5.26 7.58 -3.06
CA SER A 155 -5.45 6.15 -2.76
C SER A 155 -4.33 5.36 -3.41
N ILE A 156 -3.46 4.76 -2.61
CA ILE A 156 -2.40 3.86 -3.07
C ILE A 156 -2.88 2.44 -2.82
N ASN A 157 -3.07 1.69 -3.91
CA ASN A 157 -3.52 0.31 -3.90
C ASN A 157 -2.32 -0.63 -4.06
N LEU A 158 -2.24 -1.60 -3.15
CA LEU A 158 -1.18 -2.58 -3.02
C LEU A 158 -1.76 -3.95 -3.32
N GLU A 159 -1.40 -4.48 -4.47
CA GLU A 159 -1.96 -5.70 -5.04
C GLU A 159 -0.84 -6.73 -5.27
N VAL A 160 -1.21 -7.99 -5.52
CA VAL A 160 -0.28 -9.05 -5.95
C VAL A 160 0.94 -9.14 -5.02
N ARG A 161 0.69 -9.56 -3.78
CA ARG A 161 1.71 -9.73 -2.75
C ARG A 161 2.75 -10.77 -3.17
N VAL A 162 4.02 -10.38 -3.21
CA VAL A 162 5.16 -11.28 -3.40
C VAL A 162 5.92 -11.36 -2.08
N PRO A 163 5.80 -12.45 -1.30
CA PRO A 163 6.49 -12.57 -0.02
C PRO A 163 8.01 -12.55 -0.20
N LEU A 164 8.70 -11.94 0.75
CA LEU A 164 10.18 -11.94 0.83
C LEU A 164 10.71 -13.01 1.78
N ILE A 165 9.87 -13.45 2.72
CA ILE A 165 10.20 -14.43 3.76
C ILE A 165 9.24 -15.62 3.64
N SER A 166 9.77 -16.84 3.65
CA SER A 166 8.99 -18.08 3.64
C SER A 166 8.42 -18.40 5.02
N PRO A 167 7.44 -19.32 5.13
CA PRO A 167 6.83 -19.68 6.41
C PRO A 167 7.83 -20.16 7.49
N ASN A 168 9.00 -20.68 7.08
CA ASN A 168 10.08 -21.09 7.98
C ASN A 168 11.08 -19.96 8.34
N GLY A 169 10.74 -18.71 8.05
CA GLY A 169 11.57 -17.54 8.38
C GLY A 169 12.76 -17.29 7.44
N LYS A 170 12.97 -18.11 6.40
CA LYS A 170 14.08 -17.93 5.46
C LYS A 170 13.73 -16.94 4.34
N LEU A 171 14.73 -16.24 3.80
CA LEU A 171 14.53 -15.39 2.63
C LEU A 171 14.16 -16.22 1.40
N ILE A 172 13.12 -15.79 0.69
CA ILE A 172 12.72 -16.38 -0.57
C ILE A 172 13.74 -15.99 -1.65
N LYS A 173 14.26 -17.01 -2.33
CA LYS A 173 15.20 -16.87 -3.44
C LYS A 173 14.53 -17.22 -4.75
N LYS A 174 14.91 -16.53 -5.82
CA LYS A 174 14.45 -16.77 -7.19
C LYS A 174 15.64 -16.88 -8.13
N TRP A 175 15.52 -17.76 -9.12
CA TRP A 175 16.46 -17.77 -10.24
C TRP A 175 16.19 -16.57 -11.13
N GLU A 176 17.23 -15.82 -11.46
CA GLU A 176 17.14 -14.88 -12.57
C GLU A 176 16.85 -15.66 -13.85
N LYS A 177 16.02 -15.07 -14.71
CA LYS A 177 15.64 -15.64 -15.99
C LYS A 177 15.96 -14.64 -17.10
N ASN A 178 16.45 -15.12 -18.24
CA ASN A 178 16.61 -14.29 -19.43
C ASN A 178 15.25 -14.02 -20.09
N GLU A 179 15.27 -13.28 -21.20
CA GLU A 179 14.07 -12.90 -21.97
C GLU A 179 13.30 -14.12 -22.50
N LYS A 180 13.98 -15.25 -22.71
CA LYS A 180 13.36 -16.53 -23.10
C LYS A 180 12.86 -17.35 -21.91
N GLY A 181 12.90 -16.81 -20.70
CA GLY A 181 12.47 -17.47 -19.47
C GLY A 181 13.42 -18.56 -18.96
N LYS A 182 14.60 -18.74 -19.56
CA LYS A 182 15.61 -19.71 -19.12
C LYS A 182 16.39 -19.17 -17.93
N LYS A 183 16.72 -20.03 -16.97
CA LYS A 183 17.54 -19.69 -15.80
C LYS A 183 18.90 -19.14 -16.25
N VAL A 184 19.37 -18.09 -15.58
CA VAL A 184 20.70 -17.52 -15.78
C VAL A 184 21.44 -17.41 -14.45
N GLY A 185 22.77 -17.50 -14.51
CA GLY A 185 23.66 -17.53 -13.35
C GLY A 185 23.81 -18.92 -12.71
N GLU A 186 24.66 -19.01 -11.69
CA GLU A 186 25.03 -20.27 -11.04
C GLU A 186 24.18 -20.59 -9.80
N LYS A 187 23.47 -19.61 -9.23
CA LYS A 187 22.67 -19.78 -8.01
C LYS A 187 21.41 -18.91 -8.00
N SER A 188 20.43 -19.34 -7.20
CA SER A 188 19.26 -18.50 -6.88
C SER A 188 19.66 -17.34 -5.99
N LEU A 189 19.05 -16.17 -6.24
CA LEU A 189 19.33 -14.94 -5.51
C LEU A 189 18.12 -14.52 -4.68
N PRO A 190 18.30 -13.84 -3.54
CA PRO A 190 17.18 -13.23 -2.82
C PRO A 190 16.35 -12.33 -3.73
N LEU A 191 15.04 -12.26 -3.46
CA LEU A 191 14.17 -11.31 -4.14
C LEU A 191 14.54 -9.87 -3.77
N PHE A 192 14.65 -8.99 -4.76
CA PHE A 192 14.92 -7.57 -4.59
C PHE A 192 13.84 -6.72 -5.25
N PRO A 193 13.52 -5.54 -4.68
CA PRO A 193 12.62 -4.61 -5.34
C PRO A 193 13.24 -4.04 -6.62
N ASN A 194 12.40 -3.84 -7.63
CA ASN A 194 12.76 -3.03 -8.81
C ASN A 194 12.55 -1.54 -8.52
N TYR A 195 11.63 -1.23 -7.59
CA TYR A 195 11.25 0.12 -7.24
C TYR A 195 11.04 0.27 -5.73
N PHE A 196 11.28 1.48 -5.22
CA PHE A 196 10.77 1.91 -3.92
C PHE A 196 9.67 2.95 -4.16
N LEU A 197 8.53 2.76 -3.50
CA LEU A 197 7.61 3.88 -3.30
C LEU A 197 8.22 4.78 -2.23
N SER A 198 8.34 6.07 -2.51
CA SER A 198 8.96 7.02 -1.57
C SER A 198 8.31 8.39 -1.58
N VAL A 199 8.41 9.07 -0.45
CA VAL A 199 8.22 10.53 -0.39
C VAL A 199 9.57 11.22 -0.50
N LYS A 200 9.73 12.09 -1.50
CA LYS A 200 10.95 12.89 -1.71
C LYS A 200 10.56 14.30 -2.10
N ASN A 201 11.10 15.29 -1.40
CA ASN A 201 10.81 16.71 -1.60
C ASN A 201 9.29 17.00 -1.57
N GLY A 202 8.57 16.35 -0.64
CA GLY A 202 7.12 16.46 -0.54
C GLY A 202 6.35 15.78 -1.66
N GLU A 203 6.96 14.90 -2.46
CA GLU A 203 6.29 14.25 -3.60
C GLU A 203 6.31 12.73 -3.47
N ILE A 204 5.17 12.09 -3.79
CA ILE A 204 5.10 10.63 -3.90
C ILE A 204 5.70 10.21 -5.25
N LYS A 205 6.71 9.32 -5.22
CA LYS A 205 7.43 8.86 -6.41
C LYS A 205 7.77 7.37 -6.35
N LEU A 206 7.85 6.76 -7.52
CA LEU A 206 8.53 5.48 -7.72
C LEU A 206 10.00 5.73 -8.05
N MET A 207 10.87 5.27 -7.17
CA MET A 207 12.31 5.36 -7.34
C MET A 207 12.84 4.03 -7.86
N LYS A 208 13.41 4.02 -9.07
CA LYS A 208 14.03 2.82 -9.63
C LYS A 208 15.26 2.43 -8.81
N VAL A 209 15.36 1.15 -8.50
CA VAL A 209 16.51 0.59 -7.80
C VAL A 209 17.66 0.38 -8.77
N SER A 210 18.84 0.93 -8.46
CA SER A 210 20.07 0.49 -9.12
C SER A 210 20.53 -0.84 -8.52
N LYS A 211 20.84 -1.82 -9.37
CA LYS A 211 21.21 -3.18 -8.95
C LYS A 211 22.45 -3.22 -8.02
N ALA A 212 23.35 -2.23 -8.14
CA ALA A 212 24.58 -2.16 -7.35
C ALA A 212 24.36 -1.73 -5.88
N LEU A 213 23.39 -0.85 -5.61
CA LEU A 213 23.23 -0.24 -4.28
C LEU A 213 22.40 -1.09 -3.30
N VAL A 214 21.50 -1.93 -3.81
CA VAL A 214 20.42 -2.52 -3.00
C VAL A 214 20.77 -3.85 -2.32
N ARG A 215 21.75 -4.60 -2.84
CA ARG A 215 22.11 -5.92 -2.28
C ARG A 215 22.59 -5.85 -0.83
N ARG A 216 23.32 -4.80 -0.42
CA ARG A 216 23.84 -4.67 0.97
C ARG A 216 22.85 -4.02 1.94
N ALA A 217 22.07 -3.03 1.51
CA ALA A 217 21.21 -2.24 2.40
C ALA A 217 19.85 -2.90 2.68
N PHE A 218 19.29 -3.60 1.69
CA PHE A 218 17.97 -4.23 1.82
C PHE A 218 18.00 -5.46 2.71
N LEU A 219 19.02 -6.32 2.55
CA LEU A 219 19.19 -7.55 3.34
C LEU A 219 19.46 -7.31 4.82
N ARG A 220 19.89 -6.11 5.23
CA ARG A 220 20.07 -5.76 6.64
C ARG A 220 18.78 -5.29 7.33
N ARG A 221 17.71 -5.04 6.56
CA ARG A 221 16.47 -4.40 7.02
C ARG A 221 15.22 -5.27 6.85
N VAL A 222 15.37 -6.41 6.16
CA VAL A 222 14.38 -7.48 5.98
C VAL A 222 14.88 -8.68 6.76
#